data_AF-A0A7V6GBI2-F1
#
_entry.id   AF-A0A7V6GBI2-F1
#
_cell.length_a   1.000
_cell.length_b   1.000
_cell.length_c   1.000
_cell.angle_alpha   90.00
_cell.angle_beta   90.00
_cell.angle_gamma   90.00
#
_symmetry.space_group_name_H-M   'P 1'
#
loop_
_entity.id
_entity.type
_entity.pdbx_description
1 polymer ?
#
loop_
_entity_poly.entity_id
_entity_poly.type
_entity_poly.pdbx_seq_one_letter_code
_entity_poly.pdbx_strand_id
1 'polypeptide(L)' 'MELLKAAGIKIYNMSGGTVEGAVKLYLEGKLEEINQAAPAHSGMAQGRRRSW' A
#
# COMPACT_ATOMS: atom_id res chain seq x y z
N MET A 1 2.31 -1.08 -6.62
CA MET A 1 1.34 0.02 -6.43
C MET A 1 0.87 0.66 -7.73
N GLU A 2 1.50 0.35 -8.87
CA GLU A 2 1.20 1.00 -10.15
C GLU A 2 -0.29 0.99 -10.55
N LEU A 3 -1.00 -0.13 -10.36
CA LEU A 3 -2.41 -0.21 -10.76
C LEU A 3 -3.32 0.74 -9.95
N LEU A 4 -3.20 0.72 -8.61
CA LEU A 4 -4.00 1.56 -7.72
C LEU A 4 -3.67 3.05 -7.92
N LYS A 5 -2.38 3.36 -8.09
CA LYS A 5 -1.92 4.72 -8.42
C LYS A 5 -2.46 5.20 -9.76
N ALA A 6 -2.41 4.36 -10.80
CA ALA A 6 -2.93 4.69 -12.12
C ALA A 6 -4.45 4.96 -12.09
N ALA A 7 -5.18 4.34 -11.17
CA ALA A 7 -6.60 4.59 -10.93
C ALA A 7 -6.87 5.81 -10.02
N GLY A 8 -5.84 6.54 -9.58
CA GLY A 8 -5.97 7.70 -8.68
C GLY A 8 -6.38 7.32 -7.26
N ILE A 9 -6.24 6.06 -6.87
CA ILE A 9 -6.62 5.58 -5.54
C ILE A 9 -5.48 5.85 -4.57
N LYS A 10 -5.75 6.66 -3.55
CA LYS A 10 -4.81 6.94 -2.45
C LYS A 10 -4.75 5.78 -1.48
N ILE A 11 -3.56 5.53 -0.93
CA ILE A 11 -3.29 4.42 -0.03
C ILE A 11 -2.79 5.00 1.29
N TYR A 12 -3.34 4.54 2.41
CA TYR A 12 -2.98 5.00 3.75
C TYR A 12 -2.43 3.87 4.60
N ASN A 13 -1.42 4.18 5.42
CA ASN A 13 -0.85 3.24 6.37
C ASN A 13 -1.63 3.24 7.69
N MET A 14 -1.86 2.06 8.26
CA MET A 14 -2.44 1.90 9.58
C MET A 14 -1.87 0.67 10.29
N SER A 15 -1.44 0.86 11.53
CA SER A 15 -0.84 -0.19 12.36
C SER A 15 -1.90 -0.94 13.17
N GLY A 16 -2.68 -1.81 12.50
CA GLY A 16 -3.69 -2.67 13.14
C GLY A 16 -4.89 -1.92 13.76
N GLY A 17 -5.91 -2.66 14.20
CA GLY A 17 -7.13 -2.11 14.80
C GLY A 17 -8.41 -2.50 14.06
N THR A 18 -9.50 -1.77 14.31
CA THR A 18 -10.81 -2.00 13.66
C THR A 18 -10.99 -1.12 12.42
N VAL A 19 -11.88 -1.52 11.52
CA VAL A 19 -12.27 -0.72 10.35
C VAL A 19 -12.83 0.63 10.77
N GLU A 20 -13.68 0.67 11.80
CA GLU A 20 -14.24 1.91 12.33
C GLU A 20 -13.13 2.86 12.83
N GLY A 21 -12.13 2.32 13.54
CA GLY A 21 -10.97 3.08 13.98
C GLY A 21 -10.17 3.64 12.80
N ALA A 22 -10.03 2.87 11.72
CA ALA A 22 -9.34 3.32 10.50
C ALA A 22 -10.04 4.53 9.87
N VAL A 23 -11.36 4.46 9.74
CA VAL A 23 -12.16 5.57 9.18
C VAL A 23 -12.05 6.81 10.04
N LYS A 24 -12.12 6.67 11.37
CA LYS A 24 -11.95 7.80 12.29
C LYS A 24 -10.58 8.46 12.15
N LEU A 25 -9.49 7.68 12.17
CA LEU A 25 -8.13 8.20 12.03
C LEU A 25 -7.91 8.87 10.67
N TYR A 26 -8.51 8.35 9.61
CA TYR A 26 -8.48 8.97 8.28
C TYR A 26 -9.16 10.35 8.29
N LEU A 27 -10.37 10.44 8.85
CA LEU A 27 -11.11 11.71 8.94
C LEU A 27 -10.40 12.74 9.83
N GLU A 28 -9.68 12.29 10.86
CA GLU A 28 -8.85 13.13 11.72
C GLU A 28 -7.51 13.53 11.06
N GLY A 29 -7.19 13.04 9.86
CA GLY A 29 -5.94 13.33 9.16
C GLY A 29 -4.69 12.72 9.81
N LYS A 30 -4.86 11.65 10.60
CA LYS A 30 -3.79 11.01 11.39
C LYS A 30 -3.13 9.81 10.70
N LEU A 31 -3.60 9.44 9.52
CA LEU A 31 -3.00 8.36 8.73
C LEU A 31 -2.00 8.91 7.73
N GLU A 32 -0.87 8.22 7.58
CA GLU A 32 0.16 8.58 6.61
C GLU A 32 -0.18 8.01 5.23
N GLU A 33 -0.10 8.84 4.19
CA GLU A 33 -0.28 8.39 2.80
C GLU A 33 0.96 7.66 2.29
N ILE A 34 0.76 6.45 1.76
CA ILE A 34 1.83 5.62 1.20
C ILE A 34 2.00 5.95 -0.28
N ASN A 35 3.06 6.69 -0.59
CA ASN A 35 3.41 7.06 -1.96
C ASN A 35 4.42 6.11 -2.61
N GLN A 36 5.00 5.17 -1.89
CA GLN A 36 5.99 4.23 -2.41
C GLN A 36 5.69 2.82 -1.90
N ALA A 37 5.79 1.84 -2.80
CA ALA A 37 5.69 0.44 -2.40
C ALA A 37 6.90 0.05 -1.56
N ALA A 38 6.69 -0.73 -0.51
CA ALA A 38 7.79 -1.33 0.24
C ALA A 38 8.65 -2.22 -0.69
N PRO A 39 9.94 -2.41 -0.38
CA PRO A 39 10.81 -3.29 -1.15
C PRO A 39 10.17 -4.67 -1.33
N ALA A 40 10.30 -5.23 -2.53
CA ALA A 40 9.87 -6.60 -2.77
C ALA A 40 10.62 -7.53 -1.81
N HIS A 41 9.89 -8.34 -1.04
CA HIS A 41 10.51 -9.35 -0.18
C HIS A 41 11.38 -10.30 -1.01
N SER A 42 12.50 -10.72 -0.42
CA SER A 42 13.50 -11.64 -0.99
C SER A 42 12.83 -12.96 -1.41
N GLY A 43 12.34 -13.04 -2.63
CA GLY A 43 11.58 -14.18 -3.16
C GLY A 43 10.57 -13.81 -4.23
N MET A 44 10.01 -12.59 -4.20
CA MET A 44 9.04 -12.14 -5.21
C MET A 44 9.68 -11.65 -6.52
N ALA A 45 10.98 -11.32 -6.52
CA ALA A 45 11.69 -10.88 -7.72
C ALA A 45 12.16 -12.02 -8.64
N GLN A 46 12.18 -13.26 -8.14
CA GLN A 46 12.84 -14.39 -8.82
C GLN A 46 12.01 -14.98 -9.98
N GLY A 47 10.71 -14.71 -10.04
CA GLY A 47 9.81 -15.20 -11.09
C GLY A 47 9.83 -14.42 -12.42
N ARG A 48 10.50 -13.26 -12.50
CA ARG A 48 10.47 -12.39 -13.70
C ARG A 48 11.59 -12.67 -14.73
N ARG A 49 12.41 -13.71 -14.54
CA ARG A 49 13.50 -14.08 -15.48
C ARG A 49 13.24 -15.42 -16.19
N ARG A 50 12.05 -15.62 -16.75
CA ARG A 50 11.87 -16.58 -17.86
C ARG A 50 11.74 -15.80 -19.16
N SER A 51 12.89 -15.45 -19.73
CA SER A 51 13.02 -15.08 -21.14
C SER A 51 12.81 -16.33 -21.99
N TRP A 52 11.87 -16.26 -22.94
CA TRP A 52 11.93 -17.06 -24.16
C TRP A 52 12.96 -16.45 -25.10
#